data_AF-A0A2S8PJD5-F1
#
_entry.id   AF-A0A2S8PJD5-F1
#
_cell.length_a   1.000
_cell.length_b   1.000
_cell.length_c   1.000
_cell.angle_alpha   90.00
_cell.angle_beta   90.00
_cell.angle_gamma   90.00
#
_symmetry.space_group_name_H-M   'P 1'
#
loop_
_entity.id
_entity.type
_entity.pdbx_description
1 polymer ?
#
loop_
_entity_poly.entity_id
_entity_poly.type
_entity_poly.pdbx_seq_one_letter_code
_entity_poly.pdbx_strand_id
1 'polypeptide(L)'
;MKNKQLKALLIMLTLIFSMIQIAAPAQAMVDGKKNPVCISPKMVQLKTDMQKVWIDHTIWTRSYIVSAISNRRISRTYWTGSVRNQQDIGNVGKTPTRRS
;
A
#
# COMPACT_ATOMS: atom_id res chain seq x y z
N MET A 1 -35.85 -9.34 -1.98
CA MET A 1 -34.62 -9.06 -1.21
C MET A 1 -33.47 -8.45 -2.02
N LYS A 2 -33.53 -8.36 -3.36
CA LYS A 2 -32.41 -7.91 -4.22
C LYS A 2 -32.22 -6.39 -4.27
N ASN A 3 -33.32 -5.64 -4.14
CA ASN A 3 -33.39 -4.18 -4.22
C ASN A 3 -32.94 -3.45 -2.94
N LYS A 4 -33.20 -4.00 -1.74
CA LYS A 4 -32.68 -3.42 -0.49
C LYS A 4 -31.17 -3.63 -0.35
N GLN A 5 -30.67 -4.81 -0.73
CA GLN A 5 -29.25 -5.15 -0.75
C GLN A 5 -28.47 -4.32 -1.79
N LEU A 6 -29.03 -4.13 -2.99
CA LEU A 6 -28.44 -3.26 -4.01
C LEU A 6 -28.34 -1.80 -3.55
N LYS A 7 -29.37 -1.26 -2.89
CA LYS A 7 -29.34 0.10 -2.34
C LYS A 7 -28.29 0.24 -1.24
N ALA A 8 -28.18 -0.74 -0.34
CA ALA A 8 -27.16 -0.75 0.70
C ALA A 8 -25.74 -0.79 0.12
N LEU A 9 -25.52 -1.60 -0.93
CA LEU A 9 -24.25 -1.68 -1.64
C LEU A 9 -23.87 -0.33 -2.29
N LEU A 10 -24.84 0.32 -2.96
CA LEU A 10 -24.61 1.61 -3.61
C LEU A 10 -24.27 2.72 -2.60
N ILE A 11 -24.95 2.76 -1.45
CA ILE A 11 -24.67 3.74 -0.38
C ILE A 11 -23.28 3.52 0.22
N MET A 12 -22.87 2.26 0.42
CA MET A 12 -21.52 1.94 0.88
C MET A 12 -20.46 2.41 -0.12
N LEU A 13 -20.68 2.18 -1.43
CA LEU A 13 -19.74 2.56 -2.47
C LEU A 13 -19.57 4.08 -2.58
N THR A 14 -20.65 4.85 -2.43
CA THR A 14 -20.59 6.32 -2.44
C THR A 14 -19.89 6.89 -1.21
N LEU A 15 -20.08 6.29 -0.02
CA LEU A 15 -19.36 6.69 1.20
C LEU A 15 -17.84 6.52 1.05
N ILE A 16 -17.40 5.39 0.46
CA ILE A 16 -15.98 5.11 0.25
C ILE A 16 -15.39 6.10 -0.76
N PHE A 17 -16.11 6.44 -1.83
CA PHE A 17 -15.64 7.40 -2.84
C PHE A 17 -15.55 8.84 -2.32
N SER A 18 -16.43 9.21 -1.38
CA SER A 18 -16.41 10.52 -0.71
C SER A 18 -15.10 10.77 0.06
N MET A 19 -14.51 9.72 0.63
CA MET A 19 -13.24 9.82 1.39
C MET A 19 -11.98 9.92 0.51
N ILE A 20 -12.11 9.82 -0.82
CA ILE A 20 -10.96 9.86 -1.75
C ILE A 20 -10.65 11.29 -2.23
N GLN A 21 -11.48 12.29 -1.90
CA GLN A 21 -11.33 13.66 -2.38
C GLN A 21 -10.54 14.56 -1.43
N ILE A 22 -9.22 14.36 -1.28
CA ILE A 22 -8.28 15.46 -0.95
C ILE A 22 -6.96 15.21 -1.68
N ALA A 23 -6.92 15.54 -2.97
CA ALA A 23 -5.71 16.00 -3.61
C ALA A 23 -6.08 17.28 -4.35
N ALA A 24 -6.12 18.40 -3.61
CA ALA A 24 -6.12 19.71 -4.23
C ALA A 24 -4.93 19.78 -5.20
N PRO A 25 -5.08 20.33 -6.42
CA PRO A 25 -3.93 20.64 -7.23
C PRO A 25 -3.10 21.65 -6.42
N ALA A 26 -1.93 21.22 -5.95
CA ALA A 26 -0.99 22.11 -5.29
C ALA A 26 -0.71 23.27 -6.24
N GLN A 27 -1.17 24.46 -5.89
CA GLN A 27 -0.74 25.67 -6.58
C GLN A 27 0.78 25.72 -6.42
N ALA A 28 1.49 25.64 -7.54
CA ALA A 28 2.94 25.78 -7.56
C ALA A 28 3.27 27.23 -7.17
N MET A 29 3.50 27.46 -5.87
CA MET A 29 4.25 28.62 -5.42
C MET A 29 5.66 28.45 -5.98
N VAL A 30 5.99 29.29 -6.97
CA VAL A 30 7.38 29.53 -7.36
C VAL A 30 8.01 30.25 -6.17
N ASP A 31 8.48 29.49 -5.19
CA ASP A 31 9.37 30.01 -4.16
C ASP A 31 10.81 29.96 -4.69
N GLY A 32 11.46 31.11 -4.56
CA GLY A 32 12.82 31.33 -4.97
C GLY A 32 13.79 30.43 -4.20
N LYS A 33 14.94 30.17 -4.83
CA LYS A 33 16.09 29.46 -4.26
C LYS A 33 15.89 27.95 -4.09
N LYS A 34 16.10 27.24 -5.21
CA LYS A 34 16.37 25.79 -5.22
C LYS A 34 17.70 25.52 -4.50
N ASN A 35 17.65 25.37 -3.18
CA ASN A 35 18.68 24.60 -2.50
C ASN A 35 18.64 23.19 -3.11
N PRO A 36 19.73 22.63 -3.64
CA PRO A 36 19.71 21.25 -4.08
C PRO A 36 19.29 20.40 -2.88
N VAL A 37 18.14 19.72 -2.99
CA VAL A 37 17.64 18.83 -1.94
C VAL A 37 18.67 17.73 -1.78
N CYS A 38 19.55 17.86 -0.78
CA CYS A 38 20.50 16.81 -0.43
C CYS A 38 19.70 15.61 0.09
N ILE A 39 19.64 14.55 -0.70
CA ILE A 39 18.96 13.32 -0.30
C ILE A 39 19.80 12.67 0.81
N SER A 40 19.24 12.59 2.01
CA SER A 40 19.88 11.88 3.14
C SER A 40 20.00 10.38 2.83
N PRO A 41 21.08 9.70 3.26
CA PRO A 41 21.20 8.25 3.17
C PRO A 41 19.97 7.50 3.73
N LYS A 42 19.35 8.01 4.80
CA LYS A 42 18.12 7.42 5.38
C LYS A 42 16.93 7.49 4.41
N MET A 43 16.85 8.54 3.61
CA MET A 43 15.78 8.73 2.62
C MET A 43 15.98 7.80 1.41
N VAL A 44 17.23 7.59 0.99
CA VAL A 44 17.57 6.57 -0.02
C VAL A 44 17.20 5.18 0.49
N GLN A 45 17.60 4.85 1.73
CA GLN A 45 17.33 3.55 2.34
C GLN A 45 15.83 3.28 2.45
N LEU A 46 15.06 4.23 2.98
CA LEU A 46 13.61 4.11 3.07
C LEU A 46 12.96 3.85 1.70
N LYS A 47 13.38 4.60 0.67
CA LYS A 47 12.90 4.40 -0.69
C LYS A 47 13.20 2.99 -1.18
N THR A 48 14.43 2.54 -1.04
CA THR A 48 14.86 1.21 -1.50
C THR A 48 14.14 0.09 -0.75
N ASP A 49 13.96 0.22 0.56
CA ASP A 49 13.26 -0.79 1.36
C ASP A 49 11.76 -0.83 1.04
N MET A 50 11.14 0.33 0.78
CA MET A 50 9.77 0.40 0.27
C MET A 50 9.64 -0.27 -1.11
N GLN A 51 10.58 -0.04 -2.02
CA GLN A 51 10.56 -0.67 -3.34
C GLN A 51 10.61 -2.20 -3.25
N LYS A 52 11.46 -2.75 -2.38
CA LYS A 52 11.56 -4.21 -2.17
C LYS A 52 10.25 -4.81 -1.69
N VAL A 53 9.66 -4.26 -0.61
CA VAL A 53 8.42 -4.82 -0.04
C VAL A 53 7.22 -4.67 -0.99
N TRP A 54 7.22 -3.66 -1.86
CA TRP A 54 6.20 -3.54 -2.91
C TRP A 54 6.36 -4.57 -4.03
N ILE A 55 7.59 -4.86 -4.45
CA ILE A 55 7.87 -5.93 -5.42
C ILE A 55 7.41 -7.28 -4.85
N ASP A 56 7.80 -7.59 -3.62
CA ASP A 56 7.39 -8.83 -2.95
C ASP A 56 5.87 -8.94 -2.87
N HIS A 57 5.18 -7.85 -2.55
CA HIS A 57 3.72 -7.83 -2.49
C HIS A 57 3.06 -8.23 -3.82
N THR A 58 3.56 -7.73 -4.95
CA THR A 58 3.02 -8.07 -6.27
C THR A 58 3.24 -9.56 -6.60
N ILE A 59 4.40 -10.11 -6.23
CA ILE A 59 4.74 -11.53 -6.44
C ILE A 59 3.81 -12.43 -5.61
N TRP A 60 3.64 -12.13 -4.32
CA TRP A 60 2.78 -12.91 -3.44
C TRP A 60 1.31 -12.83 -3.84
N THR A 61 0.83 -11.63 -4.18
CA THR A 61 -0.56 -11.43 -4.62
C THR A 61 -0.86 -12.17 -5.91
N ARG A 62 0.03 -12.10 -6.90
CA ARG A 62 -0.11 -12.88 -8.14
C ARG A 62 -0.15 -14.38 -7.86
N SER A 63 0.74 -14.87 -7.00
CA SER A 63 0.81 -16.29 -6.63
C SER A 63 -0.44 -16.77 -5.91
N TYR A 64 -1.01 -15.93 -5.04
CA TYR A 64 -2.28 -16.18 -4.38
C TYR A 64 -3.43 -16.27 -5.38
N ILE A 65 -3.57 -15.30 -6.29
CA ILE A 65 -4.63 -15.27 -7.31
C ILE A 65 -4.57 -16.52 -8.19
N VAL A 66 -3.38 -16.90 -8.68
CA VAL A 66 -3.21 -18.11 -9.50
C VAL A 66 -3.59 -19.37 -8.72
N SER A 67 -3.23 -19.45 -7.43
CA SER A 67 -3.60 -20.58 -6.57
C SER A 67 -5.11 -20.65 -6.33
N ALA A 68 -5.75 -19.51 -6.10
CA ALA A 68 -7.20 -19.41 -5.89
C ALA A 68 -8.00 -19.80 -7.15
N ILE A 69 -7.56 -19.37 -8.33
CA ILE A 69 -8.23 -19.69 -9.61
C ILE A 69 -8.03 -21.16 -10.01
N SER A 70 -6.86 -21.74 -9.73
CA SER A 70 -6.56 -23.12 -10.12
C SER A 70 -7.24 -24.19 -9.25
N ASN A 71 -8.08 -23.79 -8.28
CA ASN A 71 -8.68 -24.68 -7.26
C ASN A 71 -7.65 -25.63 -6.61
N ARG A 72 -6.38 -25.20 -6.56
CA ARG A 72 -5.30 -25.94 -5.91
C ARG A 72 -5.27 -25.53 -4.44
N ARG A 73 -4.97 -26.51 -3.57
CA ARG A 73 -4.67 -26.21 -2.16
C ARG A 73 -3.58 -25.14 -2.12
N ILE A 74 -3.90 -23.99 -1.53
CA ILE A 74 -2.94 -22.94 -1.27
C ILE A 74 -1.82 -23.55 -0.42
N SER A 75 -0.59 -23.56 -0.97
CA SER A 75 0.55 -24.07 -0.21
C SER A 75 0.78 -23.18 1.01
N ARG A 76 1.08 -23.84 2.15
CA ARG A 76 1.40 -23.16 3.42
C ARG A 76 2.55 -22.16 3.25
N THR A 77 3.46 -22.40 2.29
CA THR A 77 4.56 -21.51 1.92
C THR A 77 4.12 -20.18 1.30
N TYR A 78 3.13 -20.19 0.40
CA TYR A 78 2.58 -18.96 -0.20
C TYR A 78 1.85 -18.13 0.85
N TRP A 79 1.10 -18.79 1.73
CA TRP A 79 0.40 -18.13 2.83
C TRP A 79 1.37 -17.43 3.79
N THR A 80 2.44 -18.12 4.21
CA THR A 80 3.45 -17.54 5.10
C THR A 80 4.19 -16.37 4.47
N GLY A 81 4.46 -16.42 3.15
CA GLY A 81 5.08 -15.31 2.41
C GLY A 81 4.18 -14.08 2.36
N SER A 82 2.88 -14.26 2.06
CA SER A 82 1.92 -13.16 2.00
C SER A 82 1.73 -12.45 3.34
N VAL A 83 1.62 -13.21 4.44
CA VAL A 83 1.48 -12.64 5.80
C VAL A 83 2.75 -11.89 6.20
N ARG A 84 3.92 -12.45 5.91
CA ARG A 84 5.20 -11.82 6.22
C ARG A 84 5.39 -10.53 5.43
N ASN A 85 5.06 -10.54 4.15
CA ASN A 85 5.07 -9.35 3.31
C ASN A 85 4.17 -8.23 3.84
N GLN A 86 2.95 -8.55 4.31
CA GLN A 86 2.06 -7.55 4.92
C GLN A 86 2.69 -6.93 6.18
N GLN A 87 3.35 -7.76 7.00
CA GLN A 87 4.05 -7.28 8.19
C GLN A 87 5.25 -6.39 7.85
N ASP A 88 5.99 -6.73 6.80
CA ASP A 88 7.19 -6.02 6.37
C ASP A 88 6.84 -4.63 5.82
N ILE A 89 5.78 -4.50 5.01
CA ILE A 89 5.24 -3.19 4.56
C ILE A 89 4.93 -2.31 5.77
N GLY A 90 4.27 -2.87 6.79
CA GLY A 90 3.93 -2.15 8.02
C GLY A 90 5.14 -1.74 8.86
N ASN A 91 6.28 -2.42 8.72
CA ASN A 91 7.50 -2.10 9.44
C ASN A 91 8.37 -1.07 8.73
N VAL A 92 8.43 -1.06 7.39
CA VAL A 92 9.20 -0.06 6.64
C VAL A 92 8.65 1.36 6.86
N GLY A 93 7.34 1.49 7.14
CA GLY A 93 6.71 2.77 7.46
C GLY A 93 6.92 3.28 8.90
N LYS A 94 7.45 2.46 9.82
CA LYS A 94 7.68 2.88 11.21
C LYS A 94 8.96 3.71 11.28
N THR A 95 8.85 4.91 11.84
CA THR A 95 10.04 5.68 12.25
C THR A 95 10.73 4.96 13.42
N PRO A 96 12.07 4.98 13.52
CA PRO A 96 12.76 4.44 14.69
C PRO A 96 12.31 5.25 15.91
N THR A 97 11.52 4.67 16.80
CA THR A 97 11.23 5.27 18.10
C THR A 97 12.56 5.42 18.82
N ARG A 98 12.96 6.67 19.05
CA ARG A 98 14.12 7.02 19.87
C ARG A 98 13.82 6.50 21.27
N ARG A 99 14.40 5.36 21.64
CA ARG A 99 14.39 4.87 23.01
C ARG A 99 15.34 5.80 23.78
N SER A 100 14.77 6.77 24.49
CA SER A 100 15.45 7.59 25.51
C SER A 100 15.70 6.76 26.76
#